data_AF-A0A9D4VDE9-F1
#
_entry.id   AF-A0A9D4VDE9-F1
#
_cell.length_a   1.000
_cell.length_b   1.000
_cell.length_c   1.000
_cell.angle_alpha   90.00
_cell.angle_beta   90.00
_cell.angle_gamma   90.00
#
_symmetry.space_group_name_H-M   'P 1'
#
loop_
_entity.id
_entity.type
_entity.pdbx_description
1 polymer ?
#
loop_
_entity_poly.entity_id
_entity_poly.type
_entity_poly.pdbx_seq_one_letter_code
_entity_poly.pdbx_strand_id
1 'polypeptide(L)'
;MVSNGEVALPGGKRDEEDANNAETALREAQEEIGLDSSVVRVVTYLEPFLSKHLLRVTPVVAVLLDRSKLSLTPNSGEVDAIFDAPLEMFLKEQNYRCEEREWMGLAYRVHYFDYNANSQKYLIWGLTASILIRCATIIYMRSPEFGLSPEFVPITNHIPA
;
A
#
# COMPACT_ATOMS: atom_id res chain seq x y z
N MET A 1 -4.40 6.95 -2.75
CA MET A 1 -4.83 7.76 -3.91
C MET A 1 -5.64 6.89 -4.85
N VAL A 2 -6.30 7.47 -5.85
CA VAL A 2 -6.91 6.73 -6.97
C VAL A 2 -6.08 7.02 -8.21
N SER A 3 -5.58 5.97 -8.84
CA SER A 3 -4.83 6.05 -10.10
C SER A 3 -5.37 5.00 -11.07
N ASN A 4 -5.62 5.39 -12.32
CA ASN A 4 -6.22 4.54 -13.35
C ASN A 4 -7.50 3.83 -12.87
N GLY A 5 -8.32 4.50 -12.07
CA GLY A 5 -9.56 3.95 -11.52
C GLY A 5 -9.40 2.95 -10.36
N GLU A 6 -8.18 2.68 -9.88
CA GLU A 6 -7.93 1.77 -8.75
C GLU A 6 -7.34 2.53 -7.55
N VAL A 7 -7.67 2.07 -6.33
CA VAL A 7 -7.01 2.61 -5.13
C VAL A 7 -5.60 2.02 -4.99
N ALA A 8 -4.62 2.92 -4.95
CA ALA A 8 -3.21 2.60 -4.78
C ALA A 8 -2.55 3.45 -3.69
N LEU A 9 -1.42 2.96 -3.18
CA LEU A 9 -0.44 3.77 -2.48
C LEU A 9 0.44 4.49 -3.51
N PRO A 10 0.97 5.69 -3.21
CA PRO A 10 1.94 6.33 -4.09
C PRO A 10 3.16 5.45 -4.32
N GLY A 11 3.71 5.48 -5.53
CA GLY A 11 4.87 4.71 -5.90
C GLY A 11 4.87 4.27 -7.36
N GLY A 12 6.06 3.98 -7.86
CA GLY A 12 6.26 3.58 -9.25
C GLY A 12 7.51 2.74 -9.42
N LYS A 13 8.04 2.75 -10.65
CA LYS A 13 9.21 1.97 -11.01
C LYS A 13 10.46 2.70 -10.53
N ARG A 14 11.43 1.94 -10.03
CA ARG A 14 12.76 2.49 -9.72
C ARG A 14 13.43 3.03 -10.99
N ASP A 15 13.91 4.26 -10.90
CA ASP A 15 14.77 4.88 -11.90
C ASP A 15 16.25 4.63 -11.60
N GLU A 16 17.10 4.76 -12.63
CA GLU A 16 18.54 4.54 -12.52
C GLU A 16 19.21 5.52 -11.54
N GLU A 17 18.63 6.71 -11.39
CA GLU A 17 19.11 7.78 -10.51
C GLU A 17 18.70 7.55 -9.05
N ASP A 18 17.71 6.70 -8.78
CA ASP A 18 17.25 6.41 -7.42
C ASP A 18 18.31 5.58 -6.68
N ALA A 19 18.88 6.14 -5.62
CA ALA A 19 19.93 5.47 -4.84
C ALA A 19 19.40 4.19 -4.15
N ASN A 20 18.13 4.16 -3.77
CA ASN A 20 17.49 3.05 -3.07
C ASN A 20 15.95 3.12 -3.19
N ASN A 21 15.25 2.13 -2.64
CA ASN A 21 13.78 2.06 -2.71
C ASN A 21 13.06 3.21 -1.98
N ALA A 22 13.65 3.81 -0.95
CA ALA A 22 13.06 4.98 -0.29
C ALA A 22 13.10 6.22 -1.17
N GLU A 23 14.22 6.46 -1.87
CA GLU A 23 14.32 7.55 -2.84
C GLU A 23 13.27 7.39 -3.96
N THR A 24 13.12 6.18 -4.51
CA THR A 24 12.05 5.87 -5.47
C THR A 24 10.67 6.22 -4.90
N ALA A 25 10.33 5.73 -3.71
CA ALA A 25 9.01 5.96 -3.14
C ALA A 25 8.74 7.44 -2.82
N LEU A 26 9.75 8.19 -2.38
CA LEU A 26 9.62 9.62 -2.09
C LEU A 26 9.49 10.45 -3.37
N ARG A 27 10.29 10.15 -4.40
CA ARG A 27 10.20 10.79 -5.71
C ARG A 27 8.81 10.59 -6.32
N GLU A 28 8.35 9.34 -6.39
CA GLU A 28 7.04 8.99 -6.94
C GLU A 28 5.90 9.64 -6.13
N ALA A 29 5.97 9.64 -4.79
CA ALA A 29 4.99 10.34 -3.98
C ALA A 29 5.00 11.87 -4.20
N GLN A 30 6.16 12.45 -4.50
CA GLN A 30 6.25 13.86 -4.88
C GLN A 30 5.61 14.10 -6.25
N GLU A 31 5.89 13.25 -7.24
CA GLU A 31 5.34 13.35 -8.60
C GLU A 31 3.83 13.15 -8.65
N GLU A 32 3.29 12.16 -7.94
CA GLU A 32 1.89 11.76 -8.01
C GLU A 32 0.97 12.60 -7.12
N ILE A 33 1.41 12.89 -5.88
CA ILE A 33 0.56 13.54 -4.87
C ILE A 33 1.18 14.81 -4.28
N GLY A 34 2.31 15.28 -4.81
CA GLY A 34 2.95 16.52 -4.36
C GLY A 34 3.54 16.42 -2.96
N LEU A 35 3.86 15.22 -2.47
CA LEU A 35 4.40 15.04 -1.13
C LEU A 35 5.80 15.67 -1.00
N ASP A 36 5.92 16.68 -0.15
CA ASP A 36 7.22 17.20 0.28
C ASP A 36 7.93 16.16 1.17
N SER A 37 9.06 15.64 0.69
CA SER A 37 9.83 14.62 1.42
C SER A 37 10.37 15.13 2.77
N SER A 38 10.49 16.44 2.97
CA SER A 38 10.96 17.04 4.21
C SER A 38 9.96 16.95 5.38
N VAL A 39 8.67 16.72 5.09
CA VAL A 39 7.64 16.59 6.14
C VAL A 39 7.43 15.16 6.64
N VAL A 40 8.05 14.18 5.97
CA VAL A 40 8.00 12.77 6.34
C VAL A 40 9.37 12.24 6.75
N ARG A 41 9.37 11.15 7.51
CA ARG A 41 10.58 10.40 7.84
C ARG A 41 10.35 8.93 7.54
N VAL A 42 11.17 8.36 6.65
CA VAL A 42 11.17 6.91 6.40
C VAL A 42 11.61 6.19 7.68
N VAL A 43 10.82 5.21 8.12
CA VAL A 43 11.07 4.46 9.36
C VAL A 43 11.43 3.01 9.11
N THR A 44 10.89 2.39 8.06
CA THR A 44 11.24 1.01 7.70
C THR A 44 10.83 0.69 6.27
N TYR A 45 11.34 -0.41 5.77
CA TYR A 45 10.78 -1.16 4.65
C TYR A 45 9.95 -2.31 5.19
N LEU A 46 8.85 -2.66 4.51
CA LEU A 46 8.22 -3.97 4.70
C LEU A 46 8.90 -5.00 3.79
N GLU A 47 8.68 -6.27 4.06
CA GLU A 47 9.10 -7.33 3.15
C GLU A 47 8.50 -7.13 1.74
N PRO A 48 9.19 -7.57 0.67
CA PRO A 48 8.66 -7.42 -0.67
C PRO A 48 7.39 -8.23 -0.88
N PHE A 49 6.46 -7.64 -1.62
CA PHE A 49 5.25 -8.28 -2.12
C PHE A 49 5.42 -8.58 -3.61
N LEU A 50 4.74 -9.62 -4.08
CA LEU A 50 4.69 -9.96 -5.50
C LEU A 50 3.35 -9.52 -6.08
N SER A 51 3.39 -8.70 -7.13
CA SER A 51 2.17 -8.27 -7.82
C SER A 51 1.60 -9.38 -8.70
N LYS A 52 0.35 -9.20 -9.17
CA LYS A 52 -0.30 -10.10 -10.15
C LYS A 52 0.49 -10.25 -11.46
N HIS A 53 1.38 -9.30 -11.75
CA HIS A 53 2.25 -9.27 -12.93
C HIS A 53 3.69 -9.71 -12.62
N LEU A 54 3.93 -10.38 -11.49
CA LEU A 54 5.25 -10.84 -11.06
C LEU A 54 6.26 -9.72 -10.82
N LEU A 55 5.78 -8.50 -10.57
CA LEU A 55 6.64 -7.39 -10.19
C LEU A 55 6.87 -7.43 -8.68
N ARG A 56 8.13 -7.33 -8.28
CA ARG A 56 8.52 -7.21 -6.86
C ARG A 56 8.29 -5.78 -6.39
N VAL A 57 7.39 -5.60 -5.43
CA VAL A 57 7.04 -4.31 -4.83
C VAL A 57 7.59 -4.26 -3.41
N THR A 58 8.37 -3.24 -3.06
CA THR A 58 8.90 -3.06 -1.71
C THR A 58 8.20 -1.88 -1.05
N PRO A 59 7.29 -2.10 -0.09
CA PRO A 59 6.61 -1.00 0.59
C PRO A 59 7.58 -0.22 1.48
N VAL A 60 7.57 1.09 1.33
CA VAL A 60 8.32 2.02 2.19
C VAL A 60 7.35 2.66 3.17
N VAL A 61 7.63 2.54 4.46
CA VAL A 61 6.80 3.13 5.52
C VAL A 61 7.47 4.40 6.00
N ALA A 62 6.75 5.52 5.91
CA ALA A 62 7.18 6.80 6.42
C ALA A 62 6.16 7.37 7.40
N VAL A 63 6.64 8.10 8.39
CA VAL A 63 5.81 8.81 9.36
C VAL A 63 5.77 10.28 9.00
N LEU A 64 4.56 10.85 8.97
CA LEU A 64 4.35 12.28 8.89
C LEU A 64 4.66 12.89 10.25
N LEU A 65 5.62 13.83 10.30
CA LEU A 65 6.09 14.41 11.56
C LEU A 65 5.15 15.50 12.09
N ASP A 66 4.53 16.25 11.18
CA ASP A 66 3.63 17.35 11.49
C ASP A 66 2.52 17.43 10.43
N ARG A 67 1.29 17.09 10.84
CA ARG A 67 0.14 17.09 9.92
C ARG A 67 -0.21 18.49 9.42
N SER A 68 0.12 19.56 10.14
CA SER A 68 -0.18 20.92 9.71
C SER A 68 0.66 21.37 8.51
N LYS A 69 1.79 20.70 8.26
CA LYS A 69 2.66 20.95 7.11
C LYS A 69 2.33 20.09 5.89
N LEU A 70 1.39 19.16 6.03
CA LEU A 70 0.99 18.30 4.92
C LEU A 70 0.17 19.11 3.92
N SER A 71 0.73 19.30 2.72
CA SER A 71 0.04 19.82 1.56
C SER A 71 0.20 18.81 0.43
N LEU A 72 -0.91 18.31 -0.10
CA LEU A 72 -0.92 17.33 -1.17
C LEU A 72 -1.62 17.94 -2.38
N THR A 73 -1.01 17.76 -3.55
CA THR A 73 -1.56 18.21 -4.84
C THR A 73 -1.53 17.03 -5.80
N PRO A 74 -2.68 16.52 -6.26
CA PRO A 74 -2.68 15.42 -7.19
C PRO A 74 -2.12 15.87 -8.54
N ASN A 75 -1.26 15.05 -9.14
CA ASN A 75 -0.94 15.15 -10.55
C ASN A 75 -2.13 14.65 -11.36
N SER A 76 -2.86 15.57 -12.00
CA SER A 76 -4.09 15.24 -12.76
C SER A 76 -3.87 14.31 -13.94
N GLY A 77 -2.61 14.07 -14.37
CA GLY A 77 -2.30 13.09 -15.40
C GLY A 77 -2.37 11.63 -14.91
N GLU A 78 -2.25 11.41 -13.59
CA GLU A 78 -2.04 10.07 -13.01
C GLU A 78 -2.95 9.79 -11.81
N VAL A 79 -3.42 10.83 -11.12
CA VAL A 79 -4.14 10.74 -9.85
C VAL A 79 -5.49 11.47 -9.92
N ASP A 80 -6.56 10.69 -9.79
CA ASP A 80 -7.95 11.19 -9.79
C ASP A 80 -8.37 11.74 -8.41
N ALA A 81 -7.86 11.15 -7.33
CA ALA A 81 -8.25 11.51 -5.97
C ALA A 81 -7.19 11.15 -4.92
N ILE A 82 -7.14 11.96 -3.87
CA ILE A 82 -6.32 11.72 -2.68
C ILE A 82 -7.25 11.67 -1.46
N PHE A 83 -7.04 10.69 -0.59
CA PHE A 83 -7.77 10.55 0.67
C PHE A 83 -6.90 9.79 1.68
N ASP A 84 -7.18 9.99 2.97
CA ASP A 84 -6.64 9.19 4.07
C ASP A 84 -7.68 8.23 4.64
N ALA A 85 -7.20 7.15 5.24
CA ALA A 85 -8.01 6.12 5.88
C ALA A 85 -7.39 5.71 7.23
N PRO A 86 -8.20 5.43 8.27
CA PRO A 86 -7.67 4.97 9.54
C PRO A 86 -6.96 3.63 9.36
N LEU A 87 -5.65 3.55 9.60
CA LEU A 87 -4.88 2.32 9.41
C LEU A 87 -5.45 1.12 10.18
N GLU A 88 -6.06 1.35 11.34
CA GLU A 88 -6.66 0.29 12.15
C GLU A 88 -7.82 -0.44 11.43
N MET A 89 -8.45 0.19 10.43
CA MET A 89 -9.57 -0.42 9.70
C MET A 89 -9.16 -1.72 8.99
N PHE A 90 -7.90 -1.83 8.59
CA PHE A 90 -7.38 -3.01 7.88
C PHE A 90 -7.17 -4.23 8.80
N LEU A 91 -7.57 -4.12 10.07
CA LEU A 91 -7.59 -5.23 11.02
C LEU A 91 -9.02 -5.64 11.40
N LYS A 92 -10.05 -4.93 10.94
CA LYS A 92 -11.45 -5.11 11.37
C LYS A 92 -12.28 -5.81 10.28
N GLU A 93 -13.25 -6.61 10.68
CA GLU A 93 -14.21 -7.23 9.74
C GLU A 93 -15.25 -6.25 9.20
N GLN A 94 -15.34 -5.05 9.79
CA GLN A 94 -16.28 -4.03 9.34
C GLN A 94 -15.94 -3.54 7.92
N ASN A 95 -16.91 -3.66 7.00
CA ASN A 95 -16.77 -3.33 5.58
C ASN A 95 -15.71 -4.17 4.84
N TYR A 96 -15.35 -5.32 5.40
CA TYR A 96 -14.40 -6.27 4.84
C TYR A 96 -15.12 -7.44 4.16
N ARG A 97 -14.53 -7.92 3.06
CA ARG A 97 -14.86 -9.21 2.44
C ARG A 97 -13.61 -9.79 1.79
N CYS A 98 -13.59 -11.10 1.57
CA CYS A 98 -12.53 -11.76 0.82
C CYS A 98 -13.07 -12.70 -0.26
N GLU A 99 -12.22 -12.95 -1.25
CA GLU A 99 -12.41 -13.97 -2.28
C GLU A 99 -11.21 -14.90 -2.27
N GLU A 100 -11.43 -16.21 -2.23
CA GLU A 100 -10.37 -17.19 -2.43
C GLU A 100 -10.14 -17.37 -3.93
N ARG A 101 -8.88 -17.27 -4.34
CA ARG A 101 -8.44 -17.44 -5.72
C ARG A 101 -7.29 -18.41 -5.77
N GLU A 102 -7.07 -18.97 -6.95
CA GLU A 102 -5.88 -19.76 -7.25
C GLU A 102 -4.93 -18.96 -8.13
N TRP A 103 -3.65 -18.92 -7.77
CA TRP A 103 -2.61 -18.35 -8.60
C TRP A 103 -1.38 -19.25 -8.57
N MET A 104 -0.95 -19.71 -9.75
CA MET A 104 0.15 -20.66 -9.90
C MET A 104 -0.04 -21.95 -9.07
N GLY A 105 -1.28 -22.44 -8.95
CA GLY A 105 -1.61 -23.63 -8.17
C GLY A 105 -1.65 -23.42 -6.65
N LEU A 106 -1.45 -22.18 -6.17
CA LEU A 106 -1.56 -21.83 -4.76
C LEU A 106 -2.86 -21.07 -4.51
N ALA A 107 -3.62 -21.52 -3.51
CA ALA A 107 -4.77 -20.77 -3.01
C ALA A 107 -4.29 -19.51 -2.27
N TYR A 108 -4.87 -18.37 -2.58
CA TYR A 108 -4.62 -17.09 -1.92
C TYR A 108 -5.93 -16.31 -1.74
N ARG A 109 -5.97 -15.46 -0.72
CA ARG A 109 -7.11 -14.59 -0.44
C ARG A 109 -6.88 -13.20 -1.02
N VAL A 110 -7.84 -12.73 -1.80
CA VAL A 110 -7.95 -11.33 -2.17
C VAL A 110 -8.81 -10.63 -1.14
N HIS A 111 -8.24 -9.62 -0.50
CA HIS A 111 -8.92 -8.82 0.51
C HIS A 111 -9.55 -7.58 -0.11
N TYR A 112 -10.70 -7.17 0.41
CA TYR A 112 -11.45 -6.02 -0.06
C TYR A 112 -12.04 -5.25 1.12
N PHE A 113 -11.89 -3.92 1.08
CA PHE A 113 -12.44 -3.00 2.06
C PHE A 113 -13.22 -1.90 1.36
N ASP A 114 -14.49 -1.76 1.70
CA ASP A 114 -15.31 -0.64 1.29
C ASP A 114 -15.04 0.56 2.23
N TYR A 115 -14.69 1.71 1.68
CA TYR A 115 -14.39 2.90 2.46
C TYR A 115 -15.06 4.15 1.87
N ASN A 116 -15.61 5.01 2.73
CA ASN A 116 -16.18 6.28 2.31
C ASN A 116 -15.25 7.41 2.74
N ALA A 117 -14.78 8.21 1.79
CA ALA A 117 -14.03 9.43 2.05
C ALA A 117 -14.50 10.54 1.11
N ASN A 118 -14.52 11.79 1.60
CA ASN A 118 -14.92 12.94 0.79
C ASN A 118 -16.28 12.75 0.07
N SER A 119 -17.24 12.11 0.73
CA SER A 119 -18.56 11.75 0.18
C SER A 119 -18.54 10.80 -1.04
N GLN A 120 -17.41 10.14 -1.30
CA GLN A 120 -17.20 9.15 -2.36
C GLN A 120 -16.93 7.77 -1.75
N LYS A 121 -17.44 6.71 -2.38
CA LYS A 121 -17.12 5.33 -2.02
C LYS A 121 -15.89 4.85 -2.80
N TYR A 122 -14.93 4.28 -2.09
CA TYR A 122 -13.71 3.69 -2.61
C TYR A 122 -13.64 2.21 -2.25
N LEU A 123 -13.07 1.43 -3.17
CA LEU A 123 -12.76 0.03 -2.94
C LEU A 123 -11.24 -0.13 -2.80
N ILE A 124 -10.79 -0.50 -1.60
CA ILE A 124 -9.39 -0.79 -1.32
C ILE A 124 -9.21 -2.31 -1.39
N TRP A 125 -8.41 -2.80 -2.32
CA TRP A 125 -8.34 -4.25 -2.58
C TRP A 125 -7.00 -4.71 -3.12
N GLY A 126 -6.84 -6.04 -3.24
CA GLY A 126 -5.68 -6.64 -3.87
C GLY A 126 -4.37 -6.32 -3.14
N LEU A 127 -3.32 -6.01 -3.91
CA LEU A 127 -1.99 -5.74 -3.37
C LEU A 127 -2.00 -4.56 -2.36
N THR A 128 -2.74 -3.49 -2.67
CA THR A 128 -2.88 -2.33 -1.78
C THR A 128 -3.45 -2.76 -0.42
N ALA A 129 -4.51 -3.55 -0.41
CA ALA A 129 -5.10 -4.06 0.84
C ALA A 129 -4.12 -4.97 1.59
N SER A 130 -3.42 -5.89 0.91
CA SER A 130 -2.45 -6.78 1.55
C SER A 130 -1.29 -6.03 2.22
N ILE A 131 -0.76 -4.98 1.57
CA ILE A 131 0.28 -4.12 2.16
C ILE A 131 -0.25 -3.41 3.40
N LEU A 132 -1.47 -2.86 3.34
CA LEU A 132 -2.08 -2.13 4.44
C LEU A 132 -2.41 -3.03 5.64
N ILE A 133 -2.91 -4.24 5.40
CA ILE A 133 -3.12 -5.26 6.46
C ILE A 133 -1.80 -5.58 7.15
N ARG A 134 -0.72 -5.80 6.39
CA ARG A 134 0.60 -6.11 6.95
C ARG A 134 1.16 -4.96 7.77
N CYS A 135 1.09 -3.75 7.22
CA CYS A 135 1.50 -2.52 7.89
C CYS A 135 0.75 -2.33 9.22
N ALA A 136 -0.58 -2.47 9.20
CA ALA A 136 -1.42 -2.36 10.40
C ALA A 136 -1.08 -3.45 11.43
N THR A 137 -0.86 -4.69 10.98
CA THR A 137 -0.51 -5.82 11.86
C THR A 137 0.77 -5.55 12.64
N ILE A 138 1.80 -5.00 11.97
CA ILE A 138 3.08 -4.67 12.61
C ILE A 138 2.92 -3.46 13.54
N ILE A 139 2.29 -2.38 13.07
CA ILE A 139 2.18 -1.13 13.83
C ILE A 139 1.35 -1.30 15.09
N TYR A 140 0.22 -2.00 15.01
CA TYR A 140 -0.66 -2.24 16.15
C TYR A 140 -0.30 -3.50 16.95
N MET A 141 0.69 -4.28 16.50
CA MET A 141 1.07 -5.56 17.13
C MET A 141 -0.13 -6.49 17.35
N ARG A 142 -1.04 -6.53 16.37
CA ARG A 142 -2.34 -7.22 16.47
C ARG A 142 -2.68 -7.91 15.16
N SER A 143 -3.15 -9.15 15.23
CA SER A 143 -3.68 -9.87 14.07
C SER A 143 -5.02 -9.27 13.61
N PRO A 144 -5.34 -9.35 12.31
CA PRO A 144 -6.68 -9.00 11.83
C PRO A 144 -7.74 -9.94 12.43
N GLU A 145 -8.98 -9.44 12.53
CA GLU A 145 -10.16 -10.18 12.98
C GLU A 145 -10.56 -11.31 12.01
N PHE A 146 -10.04 -11.28 10.77
CA PHE A 146 -10.29 -12.25 9.71
C PHE A 146 -9.04 -13.10 9.41
N GLY A 147 -9.25 -14.28 8.81
CA GLY A 147 -8.16 -15.17 8.43
C GLY A 147 -7.36 -14.69 7.21
N LEU A 148 -6.05 -14.82 7.30
CA LEU A 148 -5.10 -14.60 6.20
C LEU A 148 -4.87 -15.93 5.46
N SER A 149 -4.74 -15.90 4.13
CA SER A 149 -4.37 -17.09 3.36
C SER A 149 -3.58 -16.72 2.10
N PRO A 150 -2.36 -17.27 1.91
CA PRO A 150 -1.60 -17.98 2.94
C PRO A 150 -1.36 -17.07 4.17
N GLU A 151 -1.12 -17.65 5.34
CA GLU A 151 -0.50 -16.87 6.42
C GLU A 151 0.77 -16.23 5.86
N PHE A 152 1.07 -14.97 6.22
CA PHE A 152 2.24 -14.28 5.68
C PHE A 152 3.51 -15.12 5.91
N VAL A 153 4.01 -15.74 4.85
CA VAL A 153 5.32 -16.38 4.82
C VAL A 153 6.27 -15.36 4.19
N PRO A 154 7.26 -14.82 4.93
CA PRO A 154 8.25 -13.94 4.34
C PRO A 154 8.89 -14.62 3.14
N ILE A 155 8.92 -13.96 2.00
CA ILE A 155 9.70 -14.43 0.85
C ILE A 155 11.16 -14.34 1.27
N THR A 156 11.73 -15.45 1.75
CA THR A 156 13.19 -15.58 1.90
C THR A 156 13.83 -15.42 0.52
N ASN A 157 15.03 -14.83 0.45
CA ASN A 157 15.77 -14.38 -0.74
C ASN A 157 16.11 -15.43 -1.84
N HIS A 158 15.23 -16.39 -2.13
CA HIS A 158 15.39 -17.39 -3.17
C HIS A 158 14.19 -17.38 -4.11
N ILE A 159 14.11 -16.34 -4.94
CA ILE A 159 13.50 -16.46 -6.26
C ILE A 159 14.68 -16.56 -7.24
N PRO A 160 14.89 -17.69 -7.93
CA PRO A 160 15.90 -17.76 -8.99
C PRO A 160 15.58 -16.72 -10.07
N ALA A 161 16.63 -16.13 -10.63
CA ALA A 161 16.56 -15.16 -11.71
C ALA A 161 15.83 -15.68 -12.94
#